data_AF-A0A1H0UZX1-F1
#
_entry.id   AF-A0A1H0UZX1-F1
#
_cell.length_a   1.000
_cell.length_b   1.000
_cell.length_c   1.000
_cell.angle_alpha   90.00
_cell.angle_beta   90.00
_cell.angle_gamma   90.00
#
_symmetry.space_group_name_H-M   'P 1'
#
loop_
_entity.id
_entity.type
_entity.pdbx_description
1 polymer ?
#
loop_
_entity_poly.entity_id
_entity_poly.type
_entity_poly.pdbx_seq_one_letter_code
_entity_poly.pdbx_strand_id
1 'polypeptide(L)'
;MDADFAAYIERVRAHRGELRDSVAAVDEALASPIARGGAWRERVRAALAELSHDFRDHIDLTERAGGLYDSVRRGDPRLTGRVDRLLREHERYREDIDAYLAVLEHGGTTADLPVFREEVTTLMGQLVRHRQKGADLVYEAYDVDLGGSG
;
A
#
# COMPACT_ATOMS: atom_id res chain seq x y z
N MET A 1 -21.71 16.68 -7.67
CA MET A 1 -21.09 15.55 -6.96
C MET A 1 -21.94 15.27 -5.74
N ASP A 2 -22.41 14.03 -5.57
CA ASP A 2 -23.26 13.63 -4.44
C ASP A 2 -22.47 13.71 -3.11
N ALA A 3 -23.13 14.11 -2.03
CA ALA A 3 -22.48 14.34 -0.72
C ALA A 3 -21.83 13.06 -0.17
N ASP A 4 -22.44 11.90 -0.45
CA ASP A 4 -21.93 10.58 -0.08
C ASP A 4 -20.63 10.23 -0.81
N PHE A 5 -20.48 10.68 -2.06
CA PHE A 5 -19.26 10.46 -2.84
C PHE A 5 -18.11 11.36 -2.37
N ALA A 6 -18.41 12.64 -2.04
CA ALA A 6 -17.41 13.54 -1.47
C ALA A 6 -16.87 13.01 -0.12
N ALA A 7 -17.75 12.55 0.77
CA ALA A 7 -17.36 11.92 2.03
C ALA A 7 -16.58 10.61 1.83
N TYR A 8 -16.87 9.86 0.77
CA TYR A 8 -16.08 8.69 0.40
C TYR A 8 -14.67 9.05 -0.07
N ILE A 9 -14.50 10.07 -0.90
CA ILE A 9 -13.19 10.53 -1.37
C ILE A 9 -12.33 11.04 -0.20
N GLU A 10 -12.92 11.75 0.77
CA GLU A 10 -12.18 12.18 1.97
C GLU A 10 -11.69 10.99 2.81
N ARG A 11 -12.50 9.93 2.97
CA ARG A 11 -12.05 8.69 3.60
C ARG A 11 -10.89 8.04 2.83
N VAL A 12 -10.95 8.03 1.51
CA VAL A 12 -9.84 7.55 0.66
C VAL A 12 -8.57 8.37 0.86
N ARG A 13 -8.68 9.70 1.02
CA ARG A 13 -7.52 10.57 1.29
C ARG A 13 -6.91 10.30 2.66
N ALA A 14 -7.73 10.17 3.71
CA ALA A 14 -7.27 9.86 5.07
C ALA A 14 -6.52 8.51 5.11
N HIS A 15 -7.12 7.47 4.53
CA HIS A 15 -6.53 6.12 4.48
C HIS A 15 -5.19 6.07 3.73
N ARG A 16 -5.05 6.89 2.68
CA ARG A 16 -3.78 7.02 1.95
C ARG A 16 -2.68 7.68 2.78
N GLY A 17 -3.06 8.50 3.75
CA GLY A 17 -2.17 9.06 4.77
C GLY A 17 -1.68 7.98 5.72
N GLU A 18 -2.58 7.20 6.29
CA GLU A 18 -2.26 6.08 7.19
C GLU A 18 -1.29 5.08 6.54
N LEU A 19 -1.60 4.62 5.32
CA LEU A 19 -0.68 3.72 4.60
C LEU A 19 0.70 4.34 4.32
N ARG A 20 0.79 5.68 4.14
CA ARG A 20 2.08 6.37 3.98
C ARG A 20 2.91 6.23 5.25
N ASP A 21 2.26 6.46 6.38
CA ASP A 21 2.91 6.58 7.67
C ASP A 21 3.40 5.20 8.12
N SER A 22 2.64 4.14 7.85
CA SER A 22 3.05 2.74 8.12
C SER A 22 4.18 2.26 7.22
N VAL A 23 4.24 2.68 5.95
CA VAL A 23 5.41 2.44 5.09
C VAL A 23 6.66 3.13 5.66
N ALA A 24 6.52 4.38 6.10
CA ALA A 24 7.64 5.12 6.70
C ALA A 24 8.12 4.49 8.01
N ALA A 25 7.20 3.95 8.84
CA ALA A 25 7.54 3.25 10.06
C ALA A 25 8.36 1.97 9.81
N VAL A 26 8.04 1.23 8.74
CA VAL A 26 8.85 0.06 8.33
C VAL A 26 10.25 0.48 7.88
N ASP A 27 10.36 1.52 7.04
CA ASP A 27 11.67 2.06 6.62
C ASP A 27 12.53 2.49 7.83
N GLU A 28 11.93 3.16 8.82
CA GLU A 28 12.61 3.55 10.06
C GLU A 28 13.08 2.33 10.87
N ALA A 29 12.24 1.30 10.99
CA ALA A 29 12.59 0.06 11.69
C ALA A 29 13.77 -0.65 11.01
N LEU A 30 13.75 -0.74 9.67
CA LEU A 30 14.80 -1.35 8.85
C LEU A 30 16.14 -0.60 8.99
N ALA A 31 16.12 0.73 9.08
CA ALA A 31 17.31 1.56 9.25
C ALA A 31 18.02 1.34 10.60
N SER A 32 17.35 0.78 11.60
CA SER A 32 17.96 0.50 12.90
C SER A 32 19.07 -0.57 12.81
N PRO A 33 20.08 -0.60 13.71
CA PRO A 33 21.20 -1.55 13.60
C PRO A 33 20.81 -3.03 13.75
N ILE A 34 21.15 -3.88 12.75
CA ILE A 34 20.97 -5.34 12.77
C ILE A 34 21.75 -6.02 13.91
N ALA A 35 22.88 -5.44 14.34
CA ALA A 35 23.73 -6.02 15.39
C ALA A 35 22.98 -6.31 16.71
N ARG A 36 21.81 -5.69 16.91
CA ARG A 36 20.87 -5.97 18.02
C ARG A 36 19.78 -6.97 17.60
N GLY A 37 20.16 -8.07 16.94
CA GLY A 37 19.28 -8.92 16.10
C GLY A 37 17.88 -9.21 16.64
N GLY A 38 17.73 -9.57 17.93
CA GLY A 38 16.41 -9.80 18.54
C GLY A 38 15.54 -8.55 18.59
N ALA A 39 16.06 -7.45 19.14
CA ALA A 39 15.33 -6.19 19.21
C ALA A 39 15.10 -5.55 17.82
N TRP A 40 16.01 -5.77 16.87
CA TRP A 40 15.80 -5.36 15.47
C TRP A 40 14.62 -6.13 14.86
N ARG A 41 14.61 -7.46 15.00
CA ARG A 41 13.56 -8.34 14.51
C ARG A 41 12.18 -7.98 15.08
N GLU A 42 12.10 -7.73 16.39
CA GLU A 42 10.85 -7.34 17.04
C GLU A 42 10.29 -6.02 16.51
N ARG A 43 11.15 -5.00 16.33
CA ARG A 43 10.74 -3.70 15.77
C ARG A 43 10.23 -3.83 14.34
N VAL A 44 10.97 -4.55 13.48
CA VAL A 44 10.56 -4.75 12.08
C VAL A 44 9.26 -5.57 12.00
N ARG A 45 9.10 -6.58 12.86
CA ARG A 45 7.85 -7.36 12.94
C ARG A 45 6.66 -6.49 13.35
N ALA A 46 6.83 -5.64 14.36
CA ALA A 46 5.76 -4.74 14.81
C ALA A 46 5.34 -3.78 13.69
N ALA A 47 6.31 -3.12 13.02
CA ALA A 47 6.02 -2.21 11.92
C ALA A 47 5.37 -2.92 10.71
N LEU A 48 5.84 -4.13 10.35
CA LEU A 48 5.22 -4.90 9.26
C LEU A 48 3.81 -5.39 9.61
N ALA A 49 3.52 -5.69 10.88
CA ALA A 49 2.18 -6.09 11.30
C ALA A 49 1.19 -4.92 11.18
N GLU A 50 1.61 -3.71 11.55
CA GLU A 50 0.84 -2.48 11.35
C GLU A 50 0.64 -2.20 9.86
N LEU A 51 1.70 -2.25 9.04
CA LEU A 51 1.57 -2.13 7.59
C LEU A 51 0.61 -3.17 6.99
N SER A 52 0.67 -4.42 7.46
CA SER A 52 -0.22 -5.50 7.00
C SER A 52 -1.68 -5.19 7.28
N HIS A 53 -1.99 -4.65 8.46
CA HIS A 53 -3.33 -4.19 8.81
C HIS A 53 -3.80 -3.07 7.89
N ASP A 54 -3.02 -1.98 7.80
CA ASP A 54 -3.42 -0.78 7.04
C ASP A 54 -3.49 -1.03 5.54
N PHE A 55 -2.68 -1.98 5.03
CA PHE A 55 -2.73 -2.40 3.65
C PHE A 55 -3.99 -3.23 3.33
N ARG A 56 -4.48 -4.05 4.26
CA ARG A 56 -5.78 -4.74 4.08
C ARG A 56 -6.92 -3.73 4.08
N ASP A 57 -6.92 -2.78 5.00
CA ASP A 57 -7.93 -1.70 5.00
C ASP A 57 -7.86 -0.86 3.71
N HIS A 58 -6.67 -0.67 3.16
CA HIS A 58 -6.47 0.03 1.88
C HIS A 58 -7.10 -0.72 0.71
N ILE A 59 -6.88 -2.02 0.66
CA ILE A 59 -7.48 -2.92 -0.34
C ILE A 59 -9.00 -2.87 -0.20
N ASP A 60 -9.54 -3.07 1.00
CA ASP A 60 -10.98 -3.07 1.23
C ASP A 60 -11.62 -1.74 0.82
N LEU A 61 -10.99 -0.61 1.15
CA LEU A 61 -11.51 0.70 0.80
C LEU A 61 -11.54 0.94 -0.72
N THR A 62 -10.52 0.48 -1.44
CA THR A 62 -10.33 0.75 -2.87
C THR A 62 -11.06 -0.25 -3.77
N GLU A 63 -11.14 -1.52 -3.35
CA GLU A 63 -11.63 -2.65 -4.14
C GLU A 63 -13.07 -3.08 -3.80
N ARG A 64 -13.62 -2.68 -2.65
CA ARG A 64 -15.00 -3.04 -2.27
C ARG A 64 -15.98 -2.75 -3.41
N ALA A 65 -17.04 -3.54 -3.50
CA ALA A 65 -18.12 -3.31 -4.45
C ALA A 65 -18.66 -1.87 -4.33
N GLY A 66 -18.75 -1.17 -5.46
CA GLY A 66 -19.12 0.25 -5.49
C GLY A 66 -18.03 1.22 -5.00
N GLY A 67 -16.84 0.73 -4.67
CA GLY A 67 -15.67 1.50 -4.24
C GLY A 67 -14.98 2.24 -5.38
N LEU A 68 -13.74 2.67 -5.10
CA LEU A 68 -13.00 3.61 -5.94
C LEU A 68 -12.73 3.04 -7.32
N TYR A 69 -12.19 1.83 -7.39
CA TYR A 69 -11.84 1.19 -8.65
C TYR A 69 -13.06 0.84 -9.49
N ASP A 70 -14.14 0.42 -8.83
CA ASP A 70 -15.45 0.22 -9.43
C ASP A 70 -16.02 1.51 -10.04
N SER A 71 -15.91 2.62 -9.32
CA SER A 71 -16.33 3.94 -9.78
C SER A 71 -15.50 4.40 -10.98
N VAL A 72 -14.17 4.26 -10.91
CA VAL A 72 -13.28 4.60 -12.03
C VAL A 72 -13.60 3.78 -13.28
N ARG A 73 -13.80 2.46 -13.14
CA ARG A 73 -14.15 1.59 -14.29
C ARG A 73 -15.48 1.97 -14.95
N ARG A 74 -16.47 2.40 -14.16
CA ARG A 74 -17.78 2.83 -14.69
C ARG A 74 -17.71 4.21 -15.34
N GLY A 75 -17.00 5.15 -14.74
CA GLY A 75 -16.91 6.53 -15.22
C GLY A 75 -15.93 6.71 -16.37
N ASP A 76 -14.82 5.95 -16.37
CA ASP A 76 -13.70 6.17 -17.29
C ASP A 76 -13.08 4.84 -17.79
N PRO A 77 -13.72 4.16 -18.76
CA PRO A 77 -13.32 2.82 -19.20
C PRO A 77 -11.88 2.69 -19.70
N ARG A 78 -11.28 3.77 -20.24
CA ARG A 78 -9.86 3.78 -20.68
C ARG A 78 -8.87 3.58 -19.53
N LEU A 79 -9.29 3.80 -18.28
CA LEU A 79 -8.46 3.61 -17.09
C LEU A 79 -8.50 2.17 -16.54
N THR A 80 -9.36 1.31 -17.07
CA THR A 80 -9.54 -0.08 -16.60
C THR A 80 -8.22 -0.86 -16.53
N GLY A 81 -7.38 -0.77 -17.57
CA GLY A 81 -6.09 -1.48 -17.58
C GLY A 81 -5.13 -1.02 -16.47
N ARG A 82 -5.23 0.24 -16.02
CA ARG A 82 -4.45 0.74 -14.88
C ARG A 82 -5.01 0.22 -13.56
N VAL A 83 -6.33 0.19 -13.42
CA VAL A 83 -7.00 -0.44 -12.27
C VAL A 83 -6.57 -1.91 -12.14
N ASP A 84 -6.62 -2.68 -13.22
CA ASP A 84 -6.24 -4.10 -13.21
C ASP A 84 -4.79 -4.32 -12.76
N ARG A 85 -3.90 -3.39 -13.11
CA ARG A 85 -2.52 -3.43 -12.67
C ARG A 85 -2.39 -3.18 -11.16
N LEU A 86 -3.14 -2.22 -10.62
CA LEU A 86 -3.11 -1.92 -9.19
C LEU A 86 -3.66 -3.09 -8.37
N LEU A 87 -4.73 -3.74 -8.82
CA LEU A 87 -5.29 -4.95 -8.20
C LEU A 87 -4.25 -6.08 -8.11
N ARG A 88 -3.55 -6.37 -9.20
CA ARG A 88 -2.47 -7.39 -9.19
C ARG A 88 -1.32 -7.02 -8.26
N GLU A 89 -1.03 -5.73 -8.14
CA GLU A 89 -0.01 -5.26 -7.21
C GLU A 89 -0.48 -5.41 -5.75
N HIS A 90 -1.76 -5.16 -5.44
CA HIS A 90 -2.33 -5.42 -4.12
C HIS A 90 -2.21 -6.87 -3.70
N GLU A 91 -2.61 -7.80 -4.57
CA GLU A 91 -2.51 -9.24 -4.32
C GLU A 91 -1.06 -9.63 -3.99
N ARG A 92 -0.12 -9.25 -4.85
CA ARG A 92 1.30 -9.55 -4.66
C ARG A 92 1.86 -8.95 -3.36
N TYR A 93 1.62 -7.67 -3.10
CA TYR A 93 2.21 -7.03 -1.92
C TYR A 93 1.62 -7.58 -0.62
N ARG A 94 0.33 -7.95 -0.62
CA ARG A 94 -0.29 -8.60 0.54
C ARG A 94 0.40 -9.94 0.82
N GLU A 95 0.63 -10.75 -0.23
CA GLU A 95 1.34 -12.03 -0.12
C GLU A 95 2.79 -11.84 0.36
N ASP A 96 3.52 -10.86 -0.20
CA ASP A 96 4.88 -10.55 0.21
C ASP A 96 4.94 -10.13 1.70
N ILE A 97 4.04 -9.25 2.15
CA ILE A 97 3.96 -8.80 3.54
C ILE A 97 3.67 -9.98 4.47
N ASP A 98 2.68 -10.82 4.13
CA ASP A 98 2.31 -11.99 4.93
C ASP A 98 3.48 -13.00 5.01
N ALA A 99 4.21 -13.21 3.91
CA ALA A 99 5.39 -14.07 3.87
C ALA A 99 6.53 -13.52 4.74
N TYR A 100 6.82 -12.22 4.69
CA TYR A 100 7.86 -11.61 5.51
C TYR A 100 7.52 -11.65 7.02
N LEU A 101 6.24 -11.48 7.37
CA LEU A 101 5.77 -11.67 8.75
C LEU A 101 6.01 -13.11 9.22
N ALA A 102 5.66 -14.10 8.42
CA ALA A 102 5.90 -15.51 8.75
C ALA A 102 7.39 -15.83 8.94
N VAL A 103 8.28 -15.24 8.12
CA VAL A 103 9.74 -15.35 8.32
C VAL A 103 10.16 -14.78 9.67
N LEU A 104 9.64 -13.61 10.05
CA LEU A 104 10.00 -12.97 11.32
C LEU A 104 9.49 -13.75 12.55
N GLU A 105 8.35 -14.42 12.42
CA GLU A 105 7.71 -15.20 13.50
C GLU A 105 8.27 -16.61 13.66
N HIS A 106 8.69 -17.24 12.56
CA HIS A 106 9.01 -18.67 12.55
C HIS A 106 10.46 -19.03 12.22
N GLY A 107 11.33 -18.08 11.82
CA GLY A 107 12.70 -18.47 11.49
C GLY A 107 13.70 -17.38 11.05
N GLY A 108 14.77 -17.85 10.41
CA GLY A 108 15.89 -17.03 9.94
C GLY A 108 16.99 -16.85 10.99
N THR A 109 18.23 -17.09 10.59
CA THR A 109 19.41 -16.81 11.41
C THR A 109 19.74 -15.31 11.36
N THR A 110 20.62 -14.83 12.26
CA THR A 110 21.15 -13.46 12.17
C THR A 110 21.85 -13.19 10.83
N ALA A 111 22.42 -14.22 10.19
CA ALA A 111 23.08 -14.11 8.90
C ALA A 111 22.10 -13.85 7.73
N ASP A 112 20.83 -14.20 7.89
CA ASP A 112 19.79 -13.98 6.87
C ASP A 112 19.18 -12.58 6.96
N LEU A 113 19.38 -11.87 8.08
CA LEU A 113 18.79 -10.54 8.32
C LEU A 113 19.21 -9.46 7.32
N PRO A 114 20.48 -9.41 6.82
CA PRO A 114 20.85 -8.46 5.77
C PRO A 114 20.09 -8.68 4.47
N VAL A 115 19.92 -9.93 4.03
CA VAL A 115 19.16 -10.25 2.81
C VAL A 115 17.70 -9.89 2.98
N PHE A 116 17.10 -10.31 4.10
CA PHE A 116 15.72 -9.97 4.44
C PHE A 116 15.49 -8.44 4.47
N ARG A 117 16.44 -7.67 5.03
CA ARG A 117 16.36 -6.20 5.02
C ARG A 117 16.28 -5.65 3.60
N GLU A 118 17.13 -6.10 2.69
CA GLU A 118 17.13 -5.63 1.29
C GLU A 118 15.81 -5.96 0.56
N GLU A 119 15.27 -7.15 0.81
CA GLU A 119 13.99 -7.59 0.26
C GLU A 119 12.83 -6.70 0.72
N VAL A 120 12.71 -6.46 2.03
CA VAL A 120 11.66 -5.59 2.59
C VAL A 120 11.86 -4.13 2.17
N THR A 121 13.10 -3.64 2.09
CA THR A 121 13.41 -2.29 1.58
C THR A 121 12.95 -2.13 0.13
N THR A 122 13.15 -3.17 -0.70
CA THR A 122 12.68 -3.19 -2.08
C THR A 122 11.16 -3.11 -2.15
N LEU A 123 10.44 -3.85 -1.28
CA LEU A 123 8.99 -3.79 -1.16
C LEU A 123 8.51 -2.38 -0.77
N MET A 124 9.16 -1.71 0.19
CA MET A 124 8.77 -0.34 0.60
C MET A 124 8.85 0.63 -0.58
N GLY A 125 9.92 0.57 -1.36
CA GLY A 125 10.03 1.35 -2.60
C GLY A 125 8.95 1.03 -3.64
N GLN A 126 8.50 -0.22 -3.72
CA GLN A 126 7.40 -0.63 -4.59
C GLN A 126 6.05 -0.08 -4.11
N LEU A 127 5.78 -0.09 -2.80
CA LEU A 127 4.58 0.48 -2.18
C LEU A 127 4.52 2.00 -2.38
N VAL A 128 5.64 2.72 -2.25
CA VAL A 128 5.70 4.16 -2.57
C VAL A 128 5.29 4.42 -4.02
N ARG A 129 5.85 3.67 -4.98
CA ARG A 129 5.48 3.78 -6.40
C ARG A 129 4.04 3.38 -6.68
N HIS A 130 3.53 2.39 -5.97
CA HIS A 130 2.13 1.98 -6.06
C HIS A 130 1.19 3.12 -5.66
N ARG A 131 1.46 3.75 -4.51
CA ARG A 131 0.68 4.90 -4.02
C ARG A 131 0.71 6.08 -4.98
N GLN A 132 1.85 6.35 -5.63
CA GLN A 132 1.97 7.37 -6.68
C GLN A 132 1.01 7.09 -7.85
N LYS A 133 1.05 5.86 -8.39
CA LYS A 133 0.12 5.46 -9.47
C LYS A 133 -1.35 5.54 -9.05
N GLY A 134 -1.66 5.21 -7.79
CA GLY A 134 -3.01 5.35 -7.24
C GLY A 134 -3.45 6.82 -7.11
N ALA A 135 -2.52 7.74 -6.84
CA ALA A 135 -2.78 9.18 -6.84
C ALA A 135 -3.05 9.68 -8.27
N ASP A 136 -2.21 9.31 -9.22
CA ASP A 136 -2.36 9.67 -10.65
C ASP A 136 -3.70 9.17 -11.21
N LEU A 137 -4.10 7.95 -10.86
CA LEU A 137 -5.40 7.38 -11.26
C LEU A 137 -6.57 8.24 -10.77
N VAL A 138 -6.54 8.68 -9.52
CA VAL A 138 -7.62 9.49 -8.93
C VAL A 138 -7.66 10.87 -9.56
N TYR A 139 -6.51 11.50 -9.75
CA TYR A 139 -6.42 12.79 -10.42
C TYR A 139 -6.99 12.72 -11.84
N GLU A 140 -6.60 11.70 -12.60
CA GLU A 140 -7.06 11.54 -13.99
C GLU A 140 -8.56 11.21 -14.09
N ALA A 141 -9.11 10.46 -13.13
CA ALA A 141 -10.52 10.06 -13.13
C ALA A 141 -11.47 11.17 -12.64
N TYR A 142 -11.02 12.09 -11.77
CA TYR A 142 -11.92 13.02 -11.09
C TYR A 142 -11.53 14.50 -11.19
N ASP A 143 -10.24 14.81 -11.39
CA ASP A 143 -9.75 16.20 -11.45
C ASP A 143 -9.50 16.65 -12.90
N VAL A 144 -9.10 15.75 -13.82
CA VAL A 144 -8.88 16.07 -15.24
C VAL A 144 -10.19 16.12 -16.05
N ASP A 145 -11.20 15.33 -15.68
CA ASP A 145 -12.50 15.27 -16.39
C ASP A 145 -13.32 16.58 -16.26
N LEU A 146 -12.92 17.49 -15.36
CA LEU A 146 -13.50 18.84 -15.25
C LEU A 146 -12.98 19.82 -16.32
N GLY A 147 -11.99 19.43 -17.13
CA GLY A 147 -11.34 20.30 -18.13
C GLY A 147 -11.72 20.04 -19.60
N GLY A 148 -12.58 19.06 -19.87
CA GLY A 148 -12.79 18.51 -21.22
C GLY A 148 -14.18 18.75 -21.82
N SER A 149 -14.72 19.97 -21.76
CA SER A 149 -15.82 20.39 -22.61
C SER A 149 -15.32 21.43 -23.62
N GLY A 150 -14.87 20.94 -24.78
CA GLY A 150 -14.53 21.72 -25.97
C GLY A 150 -15.27 21.18 -27.18
#